data_AF-A0A2S5M0R1-F1
#
_entry.id   AF-A0A2S5M0R1-F1
#
_cell.length_a   1.000
_cell.length_b   1.000
_cell.length_c   1.000
_cell.angle_alpha   90.00
_cell.angle_beta   90.00
_cell.angle_gamma   90.00
#
_symmetry.space_group_name_H-M   'P 1'
#
loop_
_entity.id
_entity.type
_entity.pdbx_description
1 polymer ?
#
loop_
_entity_poly.entity_id
_entity_poly.type
_entity_poly.pdbx_seq_one_letter_code
_entity_poly.pdbx_strand_id
1 'polypeptide(L)' 'MVTQHLYKAILLLLNARKNKILTYAKVGLSESQYIAFRSLVLDELGQKGLESELSKLLGEGNHSVKNGNGRE' A
#
# COMPACT_ATOMS: atom_id res chain seq x y z
N MET A 1 -10.52 -16.48 -0.46
CA MET A 1 -10.63 -15.99 -1.85
C MET A 1 -11.06 -14.51 -1.93
N VAL A 2 -12.08 -14.09 -1.18
CA VAL A 2 -12.59 -12.70 -1.20
C VAL A 2 -11.55 -11.65 -0.77
N THR A 3 -10.79 -11.90 0.30
CA THR A 3 -9.76 -10.98 0.83
C THR A 3 -8.63 -10.71 -0.16
N GLN A 4 -8.22 -11.72 -0.93
CA GLN A 4 -7.21 -11.57 -1.98
C GLN A 4 -7.70 -10.74 -3.18
N HIS A 5 -8.97 -10.88 -3.55
CA HIS A 5 -9.56 -10.05 -4.61
C HIS A 5 -9.76 -8.61 -4.15
N LEU A 6 -10.20 -8.41 -2.92
CA LEU A 6 -10.29 -7.08 -2.29
C LEU A 6 -8.92 -6.40 -2.22
N TYR A 7 -7.88 -7.12 -1.80
CA TYR A 7 -6.51 -6.60 -1.75
C TYR A 7 -6.04 -6.11 -3.13
N LYS A 8 -6.23 -6.92 -4.18
CA LYS A 8 -5.91 -6.52 -5.56
C LYS A 8 -6.70 -5.29 -6.02
N ALA A 9 -7.99 -5.20 -5.69
CA ALA A 9 -8.82 -4.06 -6.02
C ALA A 9 -8.33 -2.77 -5.32
N ILE A 10 -7.97 -2.86 -4.04
CA ILE A 10 -7.40 -1.74 -3.27
C ILE A 10 -6.08 -1.28 -3.89
N LEU A 11 -5.18 -2.20 -4.23
CA LEU A 11 -3.90 -1.85 -4.87
C LEU A 11 -4.09 -1.15 -6.22
N LEU A 12 -5.07 -1.58 -7.01
CA LEU A 12 -5.38 -0.93 -8.29
C LEU A 12 -5.86 0.51 -8.09
N LEU A 13 -6.75 0.73 -7.12
CA LEU A 13 -7.23 2.07 -6.76
C LEU A 13 -6.11 2.95 -6.20
N LEU A 14 -5.24 2.38 -5.35
CA LEU A 14 -4.10 3.08 -4.77
C LEU A 14 -3.10 3.51 -5.84
N ASN A 15 -2.79 2.64 -6.79
CA ASN A 15 -1.92 2.96 -7.93
C ASN A 15 -2.51 4.06 -8.82
N ALA A 16 -3.81 4.02 -9.10
CA ALA A 16 -4.47 5.07 -9.85
C ALA A 16 -4.39 6.44 -9.13
N ARG A 17 -4.52 6.46 -7.80
CA ARG A 17 -4.39 7.68 -6.99
C ARG A 17 -2.95 8.20 -6.95
N LYS A 18 -1.96 7.33 -6.77
CA LYS A 18 -0.53 7.68 -6.85
C LYS A 18 -0.19 8.40 -8.14
N ASN A 19 -0.64 7.85 -9.28
CA ASN A 19 -0.39 8.48 -10.58
C ASN A 19 -0.98 9.88 -10.67
N LYS A 20 -2.23 10.09 -10.21
CA LYS A 20 -2.84 11.43 -10.18
C LYS A 20 -2.06 12.41 -9.30
N ILE A 21 -1.66 11.98 -8.10
CA ILE A 21 -0.88 12.80 -7.17
C ILE A 21 0.45 13.24 -7.82
N LEU A 22 1.15 12.31 -8.47
CA LEU A 22 2.39 12.63 -9.19
C LEU A 22 2.14 13.56 -10.38
N THR A 23 1.04 13.38 -11.13
CA THR A 23 0.65 14.30 -12.21
C THR A 23 0.41 15.71 -11.69
N TYR A 24 -0.32 15.87 -10.58
CA TYR A 24 -0.56 17.18 -9.98
C TYR A 24 0.72 17.84 -9.49
N ALA A 25 1.59 17.07 -8.85
CA ALA A 25 2.89 17.56 -8.39
C ALA A 25 3.77 18.05 -9.55
N LYS A 26 3.73 17.37 -10.70
CA LYS A 26 4.50 17.76 -11.88
C LYS A 26 4.09 19.12 -12.47
N VAL A 27 2.86 19.58 -12.21
CA VAL A 27 2.39 20.91 -12.66
C VAL A 27 2.93 22.03 -11.75
N GLY A 28 3.15 21.73 -10.46
CA GLY A 28 3.49 22.76 -9.47
C GLY A 28 4.95 22.77 -9.00
N LEU A 29 5.75 21.77 -9.35
CA LEU A 29 7.11 21.59 -8.84
C LEU A 29 8.16 21.70 -9.94
N SER A 30 9.34 22.21 -9.57
CA SER A 30 10.54 22.06 -10.39
C SER A 30 10.97 20.59 -10.48
N GLU A 31 11.77 20.23 -11.48
CA GLU A 31 12.19 18.82 -11.69
C GLU A 31 12.87 18.21 -10.45
N SER A 32 13.75 18.97 -9.78
CA SER A 32 14.42 18.51 -8.55
C SER A 32 13.42 18.25 -7.41
N GLN A 33 12.46 19.15 -7.23
CA GLN A 33 11.40 19.00 -6.22
C GLN A 33 10.46 17.84 -6.56
N TYR A 34 10.13 17.65 -7.84
CA TYR A 34 9.31 16.53 -8.30
C TYR A 34 9.99 15.18 -8.04
N ILE A 35 11.30 15.06 -8.29
CA ILE A 35 12.05 13.83 -8.00
C ILE A 35 12.00 13.50 -6.51
N ALA A 36 12.25 14.49 -5.64
CA ALA A 36 12.16 14.31 -4.19
C ALA A 36 10.74 13.93 -3.76
N PHE A 37 9.74 14.66 -4.24
CA PHE A 37 8.33 14.40 -3.96
C PHE A 37 7.89 13.00 -4.41
N ARG A 38 8.32 12.58 -5.60
CA ARG A 38 8.05 11.23 -6.11
C ARG A 38 8.62 10.16 -5.20
N SER A 39 9.84 10.34 -4.70
CA SER A 39 10.44 9.38 -3.75
C SER A 39 9.60 9.29 -2.48
N LEU A 40 9.22 10.43 -1.88
CA LEU A 40 8.40 10.47 -0.67
C LEU A 40 7.05 9.78 -0.87
N VAL A 41 6.36 10.06 -1.98
CA VAL A 41 5.06 9.44 -2.29
C VAL A 41 5.18 7.93 -2.49
N LEU A 42 6.27 7.46 -3.11
CA LEU A 42 6.48 6.03 -3.32
C LEU A 42 6.93 5.31 -2.05
N ASP A 43 7.65 5.98 -1.15
CA ASP A 43 7.98 5.41 0.16
C ASP A 43 6.73 5.30 1.04
N GLU A 44 5.87 6.33 1.06
CA GLU A 44 4.64 6.36 1.86
C GLU A 44 3.55 5.42 1.32
N LEU A 45 3.30 5.44 0.00
CA LEU A 45 2.18 4.73 -0.63
C LEU A 45 2.60 3.49 -1.42
N GLY A 46 3.88 3.11 -1.35
CA GLY A 46 4.40 1.92 -2.02
C GLY A 46 4.62 0.75 -1.07
N GLN A 47 5.47 -0.18 -1.52
CA GLN A 47 5.73 -1.46 -0.85
C GLN A 47 6.35 -1.34 0.54
N LYS A 48 6.93 -0.18 0.89
CA LYS A 48 7.52 0.07 2.22
C LYS A 48 6.54 0.74 3.19
N GLY A 49 5.48 1.36 2.69
CA GLY A 49 4.45 2.02 3.51
C GLY A 49 3.11 1.32 3.39
N LEU A 50 2.10 2.04 2.91
CA LEU A 50 0.70 1.61 2.96
C LEU A 50 0.42 0.26 2.26
N GLU A 51 1.13 -0.10 1.18
CA GLU A 51 0.92 -1.41 0.55
C GLU A 51 1.33 -2.57 1.47
N SER A 52 2.40 -2.38 2.26
CA SER A 52 2.85 -3.38 3.25
C SER A 52 1.85 -3.52 4.38
N GLU A 53 1.34 -2.41 4.89
CA GLU A 53 0.32 -2.40 5.95
C GLU A 53 -0.97 -3.08 5.48
N LEU A 54 -1.42 -2.78 4.25
CA LEU A 54 -2.57 -3.45 3.64
C LEU A 54 -2.33 -4.93 3.42
N SER A 55 -1.12 -5.32 3.00
CA SER A 55 -0.74 -6.73 2.84
C SER A 55 -0.80 -7.48 4.17
N LYS A 56 -0.33 -6.88 5.27
CA LYS A 56 -0.44 -7.44 6.62
C LYS A 56 -1.89 -7.54 7.07
N LEU A 57 -2.65 -6.45 7.01
CA LEU A 57 -4.04 -6.39 7.45
C LEU A 57 -4.96 -7.38 6.70
N LEU A 58 -4.75 -7.54 5.39
CA LEU A 58 -5.59 -8.39 4.54
C LEU A 58 -5.02 -9.80 4.36
N GLY A 59 -3.73 -10.00 4.65
CA GLY A 59 -3.04 -11.28 4.64
C GLY A 59 -3.12 -12.05 5.96
N GLU A 60 -3.10 -11.35 7.11
CA GLU A 60 -3.17 -11.95 8.46
C GLU A 60 -4.56 -12.48 8.81
N GLY A 61 -5.61 -12.09 8.09
CA GLY A 61 -6.96 -12.65 8.21
C GLY A 61 -7.07 -14.16 7.91
N ASN A 62 -5.98 -14.80 7.47
CA ASN A 62 -5.88 -16.26 7.28
C ASN A 62 -5.01 -16.98 8.33
N HIS A 63 -4.39 -16.28 9.30
CA HIS A 63 -3.43 -16.86 10.24
C HIS A 63 -3.80 -16.74 11.73
N SER A 64 -5.04 -16.35 12.05
CA SER A 64 -5.54 -16.29 13.44
C SER A 64 -6.36 -17.51 13.86
N VAL A 65 -6.03 -18.71 13.36
CA VAL A 65 -6.51 -19.98 13.94
C VAL A 65 -5.39 -21.03 13.86
N LYS A 66 -4.31 -20.82 14.62
CA LYS A 66 -3.41 -21.94 14.95
C LYS A 66 -3.03 -21.89 16.43
N ASN A 67 -3.87 -22.58 17.19
CA ASN A 67 -3.53 -23.36 18.38
C ASN A 67 -3.03 -22.59 19.61
N GLY A 68 -3.96 -21.93 20.31
CA GLY A 68 -3.93 -21.96 21.77
C GLY A 68 -4.55 -23.28 22.25
N ASN A 69 -3.79 -24.37 22.22
CA ASN A 69 -4.18 -25.59 22.95
C ASN A 69 -2.93 -26.32 23.46
N GLY A 70 -2.90 -26.55 24.76
CA GLY A 70 -1.95 -27.46 25.40
C GLY A 70 -1.02 -26.79 26.41
N ARG A 71 -1.54 -26.51 27.61
CA ARG A 71 -0.88 -26.74 28.90
C ARG A 71 -1.95 -26.89 29.99
N GLU A 72 -2.49 -28.10 30.10
CA GLU A 72 -2.94 -28.67 31.38
C GLU A 72 -1.90 -29.72 31.79
#